data_AF-A0A6N7PR66-F1
#
_entry.id   AF-A0A6N7PR66-F1
#
_cell.length_a   1.000
_cell.length_b   1.000
_cell.length_c   1.000
_cell.angle_alpha   90.00
_cell.angle_beta   90.00
_cell.angle_gamma   90.00
#
_symmetry.space_group_name_H-M   'P 1'
#
loop_
_entity.id
_entity.type
_entity.pdbx_description
1 polymer ?
#
loop_
_entity_poly.entity_id
_entity_poly.type
_entity_poly.pdbx_seq_one_letter_code
_entity_poly.pdbx_strand_id
1 'polypeptide(L)'
;MRNLVKWIGLVGLAGSTVLGAACTATGGRNVFGEGGAGGEEWSGGKGGASGTTGPGTGGDDSTGAFVGTGVGSGAGGGAPVCDTDANVDDDGDGLSEMQGDCNDCDKNVSPQSVEVVGDAMNPEYNPSDEDCDGTVDEAVETCDQALVVDSNDPFDAARAVELCKIAAPGSTDWGVVSANWVMADGSPATSDADFHRGHGNLSGFGPNVTPRAGSKLFAVSSGTGRQPTDVGYASPGGFDKGYSSGHPQGFPKESPACPGTLTGTPRDATAVELEIRVPQNANGFSFDFYFYTYEWPVFMCSQYNDFFVAILSPIPMGQPDGNISFDMQGNPISVNNAFMNVCGCSGGPPCLAGGKTFTCPLGTMELIGTGFEDHAGTGWLKTQAPATPGSTIRIRWGAYDSGDGVLDSTALVDNWAWIAEAGTTVGTAPIPPEDPK
;
A
#
# COMPACT_ATOMS: atom_id res chain seq x y z
N MET A 1 -12.26 59.43 -29.58
CA MET A 1 -13.34 60.21 -28.95
C MET A 1 -13.69 59.49 -27.65
N ARG A 2 -13.09 59.90 -26.52
CA ARG A 2 -13.71 60.76 -25.46
C ARG A 2 -14.94 60.04 -24.87
N ASN A 3 -15.00 59.55 -23.64
CA ASN A 3 -14.75 60.13 -22.30
C ASN A 3 -15.13 59.01 -21.27
N LEU A 4 -14.86 58.98 -19.96
CA LEU A 4 -14.22 59.86 -18.97
C LEU A 4 -13.88 59.00 -17.73
N VAL A 5 -12.80 59.39 -17.06
CA VAL A 5 -12.35 58.99 -15.72
C VAL A 5 -13.27 59.56 -14.62
N LYS A 6 -13.38 58.90 -13.45
CA LYS A 6 -13.49 59.58 -12.15
C LYS A 6 -12.98 58.74 -10.96
N TRP A 7 -11.93 59.30 -10.35
CA TRP A 7 -11.39 59.03 -9.01
C TRP A 7 -12.22 59.74 -7.92
N ILE A 8 -12.17 59.23 -6.68
CA ILE A 8 -12.27 59.85 -5.34
C ILE A 8 -11.99 58.68 -4.36
N GLY A 9 -11.22 58.73 -3.27
CA GLY A 9 -10.55 59.78 -2.53
C GLY A 9 -10.13 59.19 -1.15
N LEU A 10 -9.03 59.68 -0.60
CA LEU A 10 -8.22 59.14 0.49
C LEU A 10 -8.27 60.07 1.72
N VAL A 11 -8.35 59.52 2.94
CA VAL A 11 -8.01 60.16 4.26
C VAL A 11 -7.71 59.00 5.24
N GLY A 12 -6.54 58.79 5.87
CA GLY A 12 -5.81 59.61 6.88
C GLY A 12 -6.36 59.29 8.29
N LEU A 13 -5.63 59.00 9.39
CA LEU A 13 -4.28 59.33 9.86
C LEU A 13 -3.95 58.58 11.19
N ALA A 14 -2.65 58.31 11.45
CA ALA A 14 -1.88 58.29 12.73
C ALA A 14 -2.24 57.36 13.92
N GLY A 15 -1.30 56.83 14.74
CA GLY A 15 0.17 56.88 14.81
C GLY A 15 0.74 56.13 16.05
N SER A 16 2.05 55.80 16.02
CA SER A 16 3.10 55.69 17.09
C SER A 16 2.79 55.05 18.48
N THR A 17 3.63 54.26 19.19
CA THR A 17 5.10 54.24 19.40
C THR A 17 5.53 53.02 20.27
N VAL A 18 6.66 52.40 19.92
CA VAL A 18 7.83 51.86 20.67
C VAL A 18 7.72 51.47 22.18
N LEU A 19 8.17 50.25 22.53
CA LEU A 19 9.18 49.96 23.58
C LEU A 19 9.59 48.47 23.58
N GLY A 20 10.90 48.20 23.57
CA GLY A 20 11.48 46.86 23.60
C GLY A 20 11.94 46.41 24.98
N ALA A 21 12.25 45.13 25.11
CA ALA A 21 13.20 44.58 26.07
C ALA A 21 13.77 43.26 25.54
N ALA A 22 15.09 43.26 25.35
CA ALA A 22 15.91 42.08 25.14
C ALA A 22 16.26 41.41 26.47
N CYS A 23 16.84 40.20 26.38
CA CYS A 23 17.69 39.43 27.33
C CYS A 23 17.17 37.98 27.44
N THR A 24 17.95 36.90 27.40
CA THR A 24 19.34 36.60 27.03
C THR A 24 19.44 35.07 27.06
N ALA A 25 20.24 34.49 26.17
CA ALA A 25 20.64 33.09 26.22
C ALA A 25 21.76 32.88 27.27
N THR A 26 21.62 31.83 28.07
CA THR A 26 22.67 31.13 28.84
C THR A 26 22.13 29.70 28.98
N GLY A 27 22.71 28.62 28.47
CA GLY A 27 24.11 28.22 28.47
C GLY A 27 24.24 27.01 29.42
N GLY A 28 24.83 25.91 28.96
CA GLY A 28 25.37 24.88 29.85
C GLY A 28 24.85 23.45 29.63
N ARG A 29 25.66 22.69 28.88
CA ARG A 29 25.73 21.22 28.91
C ARG A 29 26.17 20.73 30.30
N ASN A 30 25.76 19.52 30.67
CA ASN A 30 26.54 18.42 31.29
C ASN A 30 25.65 17.58 32.22
N VAL A 31 25.46 16.27 32.04
CA VAL A 31 26.34 15.10 32.26
C VAL A 31 25.69 14.25 33.36
N PHE A 32 25.63 12.95 33.09
CA PHE A 32 25.21 11.85 33.96
C PHE A 32 25.77 11.93 35.40
N GLY A 33 24.97 11.49 36.35
CA GLY A 33 25.39 11.24 37.73
C GLY A 33 24.43 10.29 38.43
N GLU A 34 24.86 9.05 38.58
CA GLU A 34 24.26 7.99 39.40
C GLU A 34 24.13 8.38 40.88
N GLY A 35 23.25 7.68 41.61
CA GLY A 35 23.56 7.30 42.98
C GLY A 35 22.39 7.21 43.98
N GLY A 36 21.94 5.97 44.19
CA GLY A 36 21.50 5.44 45.49
C GLY A 36 20.03 5.61 45.87
N ALA A 37 19.42 4.79 46.73
CA ALA A 37 19.76 3.51 47.36
C ALA A 37 18.52 3.10 48.20
N GLY A 38 18.32 1.80 48.42
CA GLY A 38 17.36 1.22 49.39
C GLY A 38 16.43 0.20 48.71
N GLY A 39 16.48 -1.11 48.90
CA GLY A 39 17.14 -1.93 49.93
C GLY A 39 16.12 -2.37 50.97
N GLU A 40 15.56 -3.58 50.85
CA GLU A 40 15.12 -4.43 51.99
C GLU A 40 15.24 -5.93 51.61
N GLU A 41 15.81 -6.69 52.56
CA GLU A 41 16.08 -8.13 52.53
C GLU A 41 14.85 -8.98 52.91
N TRP A 42 14.75 -10.20 52.37
CA TRP A 42 14.23 -11.34 53.14
C TRP A 42 14.93 -12.64 52.73
N SER A 43 15.43 -13.37 53.73
CA SER A 43 16.24 -14.57 53.61
C SER A 43 15.44 -15.88 53.63
N GLY A 44 15.97 -16.90 52.97
CA GLY A 44 16.19 -18.22 53.59
C GLY A 44 15.33 -19.40 53.13
N GLY A 45 15.98 -20.48 52.67
CA GLY A 45 15.43 -21.85 52.69
C GLY A 45 16.01 -22.81 51.65
N LYS A 46 16.84 -23.78 52.07
CA LYS A 46 17.38 -24.89 51.26
C LYS A 46 16.39 -26.06 51.11
N GLY A 47 16.46 -26.79 49.99
CA GLY A 47 15.96 -28.16 49.82
C GLY A 47 16.25 -28.68 48.41
N GLY A 48 16.87 -29.87 48.29
CA GLY A 48 17.39 -30.39 47.02
C GLY A 48 16.61 -31.56 46.40
N ALA A 49 17.16 -31.98 45.25
CA ALA A 49 17.08 -33.27 44.56
C ALA A 49 16.05 -33.50 43.42
N SER A 50 16.64 -33.71 42.23
CA SER A 50 16.35 -34.78 41.24
C SER A 50 15.23 -34.63 40.21
N GLY A 51 15.62 -34.59 38.92
CA GLY A 51 15.04 -35.49 37.91
C GLY A 51 14.42 -34.89 36.64
N THR A 52 15.11 -35.13 35.51
CA THR A 52 14.59 -35.43 34.15
C THR A 52 14.02 -34.33 33.23
N THR A 53 14.87 -33.93 32.27
CA THR A 53 14.71 -33.92 30.81
C THR A 53 13.43 -33.38 30.14
N GLY A 54 13.59 -32.27 29.40
CA GLY A 54 12.80 -31.86 28.24
C GLY A 54 13.25 -30.46 27.77
N PRO A 55 13.83 -30.29 26.57
CA PRO A 55 14.29 -28.98 26.13
C PRO A 55 13.14 -28.17 25.51
N GLY A 56 13.10 -26.89 25.87
CA GLY A 56 12.25 -25.89 25.25
C GLY A 56 12.86 -25.30 23.97
N THR A 57 11.95 -24.87 23.10
CA THR A 57 11.92 -23.64 22.30
C THR A 57 13.21 -22.81 22.12
N GLY A 58 13.48 -22.51 20.84
CA GLY A 58 13.76 -21.14 20.37
C GLY A 58 15.18 -20.87 19.88
N GLY A 59 15.28 -20.24 18.71
CA GLY A 59 16.45 -19.45 18.32
C GLY A 59 16.73 -19.44 16.83
N ASP A 60 16.07 -18.52 16.12
CA ASP A 60 16.48 -18.04 14.79
C ASP A 60 17.89 -17.46 14.84
N ASP A 61 18.72 -17.80 13.86
CA ASP A 61 19.91 -17.02 13.48
C ASP A 61 20.20 -17.27 12.00
N SER A 62 19.57 -16.46 11.14
CA SER A 62 19.90 -16.36 9.72
C SER A 62 20.64 -15.05 9.50
N THR A 63 21.94 -15.09 9.77
CA THR A 63 22.90 -14.13 9.24
C THR A 63 23.66 -14.82 8.12
N GLY A 64 23.39 -14.40 6.88
CA GLY A 64 24.12 -14.84 5.70
C GLY A 64 25.60 -14.51 5.84
N ALA A 65 26.44 -15.54 5.85
CA ALA A 65 27.88 -15.41 5.82
C ALA A 65 28.44 -16.41 4.80
N PHE A 66 28.84 -15.87 3.65
CA PHE A 66 29.66 -16.56 2.65
C PHE A 66 30.93 -17.11 3.31
N VAL A 67 31.09 -18.43 3.38
CA VAL A 67 32.33 -19.06 3.85
C VAL A 67 33.05 -19.77 2.71
N GLY A 68 34.16 -19.16 2.32
CA GLY A 68 35.18 -19.76 1.46
C GLY A 68 35.80 -21.01 2.08
N THR A 69 36.18 -21.93 1.20
CA THR A 69 36.85 -23.20 1.47
C THR A 69 38.00 -23.08 2.49
N GLY A 70 37.82 -23.66 3.67
CA GLY A 70 38.85 -23.81 4.69
C GLY A 70 38.58 -25.05 5.54
N VAL A 71 39.33 -26.13 5.29
CA VAL A 71 39.25 -27.39 6.02
C VAL A 71 39.67 -27.18 7.48
N GLY A 72 38.74 -27.35 8.41
CA GLY A 72 39.00 -27.34 9.85
C GLY A 72 38.02 -28.24 10.59
N SER A 73 38.51 -29.37 11.10
CA SER A 73 37.73 -30.34 11.88
C SER A 73 37.21 -29.75 13.20
N GLY A 74 35.89 -29.70 13.36
CA GLY A 74 35.20 -29.43 14.62
C GLY A 74 33.75 -29.91 14.52
N ALA A 75 33.40 -30.95 15.28
CA ALA A 75 32.08 -31.55 15.28
C ALA A 75 31.09 -30.75 16.14
N GLY A 76 29.94 -30.39 15.57
CA GLY A 76 28.76 -29.88 16.29
C GLY A 76 28.03 -28.79 15.52
N GLY A 77 27.02 -29.19 14.74
CA GLY A 77 26.18 -28.30 13.91
C GLY A 77 26.69 -28.23 12.47
N GLY A 78 26.56 -29.32 11.71
CA GLY A 78 26.79 -29.23 10.27
C GLY A 78 25.73 -28.31 9.66
N ALA A 79 26.16 -27.37 8.82
CA ALA A 79 25.29 -26.83 7.78
C ALA A 79 24.59 -28.02 7.08
N PRO A 80 23.34 -27.87 6.59
CA PRO A 80 22.73 -28.90 5.77
C PRO A 80 23.78 -29.30 4.72
N VAL A 81 24.21 -30.56 4.80
CA VAL A 81 25.05 -31.11 3.76
C VAL A 81 24.06 -31.31 2.66
N CYS A 82 24.07 -30.45 1.63
CA CYS A 82 23.35 -30.79 0.41
C CYS A 82 23.91 -32.14 -0.01
N ASP A 83 23.03 -33.14 -0.01
CA ASP A 83 23.31 -34.40 -0.61
C ASP A 83 23.55 -34.16 -2.12
N THR A 84 24.05 -35.16 -2.81
CA THR A 84 24.20 -35.12 -4.27
C THR A 84 23.16 -36.00 -4.95
N ASP A 85 22.16 -36.48 -4.19
CA ASP A 85 21.06 -37.25 -4.76
C ASP A 85 20.05 -36.29 -5.36
N ALA A 86 20.07 -36.21 -6.69
CA ALA A 86 19.24 -35.28 -7.46
C ALA A 86 17.71 -35.39 -7.25
N ASN A 87 17.24 -36.36 -6.46
CA ASN A 87 15.82 -36.60 -6.18
C ASN A 87 15.43 -36.20 -4.74
N VAL A 88 16.37 -35.70 -3.94
CA VAL A 88 16.14 -35.26 -2.57
C VAL A 88 16.01 -33.75 -2.61
N ASP A 89 14.93 -33.23 -2.04
CA ASP A 89 14.75 -31.80 -1.75
C ASP A 89 15.54 -31.51 -0.46
N ASP A 90 16.75 -31.00 -0.63
CA ASP A 90 17.78 -30.84 0.39
C ASP A 90 17.58 -29.57 1.21
N ASP A 91 17.07 -28.51 0.59
CA ASP A 91 16.82 -27.21 1.25
C ASP A 91 15.39 -27.03 1.79
N GLY A 92 14.46 -27.91 1.39
CA GLY A 92 13.10 -28.01 1.90
C GLY A 92 12.13 -27.02 1.27
N ASP A 93 12.42 -26.49 0.08
CA ASP A 93 11.55 -25.54 -0.64
C ASP A 93 10.38 -26.22 -1.38
N GLY A 94 10.41 -27.55 -1.48
CA GLY A 94 9.41 -28.40 -2.11
C GLY A 94 9.79 -28.92 -3.49
N LEU A 95 10.99 -28.63 -3.99
CA LEU A 95 11.55 -29.11 -5.24
C LEU A 95 12.91 -29.76 -5.02
N SER A 96 13.30 -30.64 -5.94
CA SER A 96 14.65 -31.20 -6.03
C SER A 96 15.26 -30.83 -7.38
N GLU A 97 16.53 -31.09 -7.61
CA GLU A 97 17.15 -30.76 -8.91
C GLU A 97 16.47 -31.50 -10.07
N MET A 98 16.03 -32.74 -9.87
CA MET A 98 15.26 -33.49 -10.88
C MET A 98 13.88 -32.88 -11.17
N GLN A 99 13.36 -32.04 -10.28
CA GLN A 99 12.10 -31.31 -10.45
C GLN A 99 12.31 -29.89 -10.99
N GLY A 100 13.55 -29.47 -11.20
CA GLY A 100 13.91 -28.19 -11.83
C GLY A 100 14.51 -27.16 -10.88
N ASP A 101 14.81 -27.52 -9.64
CA ASP A 101 15.58 -26.65 -8.74
C ASP A 101 17.02 -26.50 -9.28
N CYS A 102 17.42 -25.27 -9.54
CA CYS A 102 18.75 -24.94 -10.03
C CYS A 102 19.79 -24.79 -8.92
N ASN A 103 19.36 -24.68 -7.65
CA ASN A 103 20.19 -24.59 -6.46
C ASN A 103 19.48 -25.15 -5.21
N ASP A 104 19.42 -26.49 -5.12
CA ASP A 104 18.83 -27.28 -4.02
C ASP A 104 19.65 -27.24 -2.70
N CYS A 105 20.31 -26.11 -2.48
CA CYS A 105 21.02 -25.75 -1.27
C CYS A 105 20.51 -24.43 -0.69
N ASP A 106 19.61 -23.74 -1.40
CA ASP A 106 19.09 -22.44 -1.06
C ASP A 106 17.59 -22.38 -1.33
N LYS A 107 16.83 -22.55 -0.25
CA LYS A 107 15.36 -22.54 -0.26
C LYS A 107 14.67 -21.30 -0.87
N ASN A 108 15.44 -20.28 -1.25
CA ASN A 108 14.94 -19.08 -1.92
C ASN A 108 15.14 -19.13 -3.44
N VAL A 109 15.71 -20.21 -3.97
CA VAL A 109 16.04 -20.40 -5.38
C VAL A 109 15.31 -21.61 -5.91
N SER A 110 14.29 -21.40 -6.75
CA SER A 110 13.62 -22.48 -7.49
C SER A 110 12.64 -21.93 -8.52
N PRO A 111 12.09 -22.75 -9.43
CA PRO A 111 11.01 -22.34 -10.33
C PRO A 111 9.76 -21.75 -9.67
N GLN A 112 9.64 -21.84 -8.34
CA GLN A 112 8.54 -21.28 -7.56
C GLN A 112 8.91 -19.98 -6.82
N SER A 113 10.10 -19.44 -7.05
CA SER A 113 10.55 -18.15 -6.56
C SER A 113 10.17 -17.02 -7.51
N VAL A 114 10.26 -15.79 -7.01
CA VAL A 114 10.32 -14.58 -7.84
C VAL A 114 11.76 -14.10 -7.93
N GLU A 115 12.09 -13.51 -9.07
CA GLU A 115 13.39 -12.89 -9.26
C GLU A 115 13.61 -11.70 -8.31
N VAL A 116 14.81 -11.60 -7.74
CA VAL A 116 15.21 -10.54 -6.80
C VAL A 116 16.24 -9.62 -7.45
N VAL A 117 15.73 -8.60 -8.15
CA VAL A 117 16.58 -7.55 -8.73
C VAL A 117 17.07 -6.58 -7.65
N GLY A 118 18.35 -6.65 -7.34
CA GLY A 118 19.04 -5.77 -6.40
C GLY A 118 19.75 -4.59 -7.05
N ASP A 119 20.28 -3.71 -6.21
CA ASP A 119 21.07 -2.57 -6.67
C ASP A 119 22.48 -3.03 -7.07
N ALA A 120 22.79 -2.98 -8.37
CA ALA A 120 24.13 -3.29 -8.89
C ALA A 120 25.26 -2.40 -8.30
N MET A 121 24.91 -1.29 -7.65
CA MET A 121 25.86 -0.43 -6.92
C MET A 121 26.06 -0.85 -5.46
N ASN A 122 25.21 -1.74 -4.93
CA ASN A 122 25.38 -2.32 -3.61
C ASN A 122 26.49 -3.39 -3.67
N PRO A 123 27.64 -3.19 -3.00
CA PRO A 123 28.74 -4.17 -3.01
C PRO A 123 28.41 -5.47 -2.28
N GLU A 124 27.31 -5.50 -1.52
CA GLU A 124 26.79 -6.70 -0.84
C GLU A 124 25.78 -7.47 -1.69
N TYR A 125 25.30 -6.88 -2.80
CA TYR A 125 24.39 -7.57 -3.71
C TYR A 125 25.17 -8.53 -4.62
N ASN A 126 24.72 -9.78 -4.65
CA ASN A 126 25.25 -10.79 -5.54
C ASN A 126 24.12 -11.24 -6.49
N PRO A 127 24.19 -10.86 -7.78
CA PRO A 127 23.28 -11.33 -8.81
C PRO A 127 23.11 -12.86 -8.79
N SER A 128 21.87 -13.34 -8.86
CA SER A 128 21.55 -14.77 -8.90
C SER A 128 20.32 -15.00 -9.75
N ASP A 129 20.18 -16.21 -10.27
CA ASP A 129 18.95 -16.68 -10.94
C ASP A 129 18.09 -17.30 -9.84
N GLU A 130 17.18 -16.54 -9.23
CA GLU A 130 16.37 -17.05 -8.12
C GLU A 130 15.18 -17.88 -8.60
N ASP A 131 14.64 -17.59 -9.79
CA ASP A 131 13.47 -18.29 -10.32
C ASP A 131 13.81 -19.45 -11.29
N CYS A 132 15.10 -19.74 -11.47
CA CYS A 132 15.63 -20.84 -12.27
C CYS A 132 15.19 -20.81 -13.75
N ASP A 133 14.97 -19.62 -14.32
CA ASP A 133 14.62 -19.45 -15.73
C ASP A 133 15.83 -19.40 -16.68
N GLY A 134 17.04 -19.37 -16.11
CA GLY A 134 18.33 -19.30 -16.82
C GLY A 134 18.77 -17.89 -17.15
N THR A 135 18.05 -16.87 -16.70
CA THR A 135 18.43 -15.47 -16.70
C THR A 135 18.73 -15.00 -15.27
N VAL A 136 19.45 -13.89 -15.16
CA VAL A 136 19.93 -13.39 -13.86
C VAL A 136 19.57 -11.91 -13.81
N ASP A 137 18.89 -11.53 -12.74
CA ASP A 137 18.40 -10.21 -12.42
C ASP A 137 17.60 -9.58 -13.58
N GLU A 138 16.75 -10.36 -14.26
CA GLU A 138 15.92 -9.83 -15.32
C GLU A 138 14.86 -8.85 -14.79
N ALA A 139 14.53 -7.87 -15.63
CA ALA A 139 13.57 -6.85 -15.22
C ALA A 139 12.18 -7.48 -15.03
N VAL A 140 11.48 -7.02 -13.98
CA VAL A 140 10.09 -7.39 -13.70
C VAL A 140 9.25 -7.35 -14.98
N GLU A 141 8.60 -8.47 -15.30
CA GLU A 141 7.77 -8.61 -16.49
C GLU A 141 6.59 -7.63 -16.45
N THR A 142 6.26 -7.05 -17.60
CA THR A 142 5.03 -6.25 -17.79
C THR A 142 4.06 -7.02 -18.70
N CYS A 143 2.77 -6.99 -18.37
CA CYS A 143 1.75 -7.81 -19.04
C CYS A 143 0.46 -7.04 -19.37
N ASP A 144 0.55 -5.71 -19.42
CA ASP A 144 -0.58 -4.79 -19.40
C ASP A 144 -0.73 -3.95 -20.69
N GLN A 145 0.25 -4.04 -21.59
CA GLN A 145 0.34 -3.24 -22.83
C GLN A 145 -0.91 -3.31 -23.71
N ALA A 146 -1.54 -4.48 -23.76
CA ALA A 146 -2.69 -4.75 -24.62
C ALA A 146 -4.05 -4.54 -23.92
N LEU A 147 -4.06 -4.15 -22.64
CA LEU A 147 -5.31 -4.02 -21.90
C LEU A 147 -6.13 -2.84 -22.42
N VAL A 148 -7.43 -3.08 -22.57
CA VAL A 148 -8.42 -2.07 -22.91
C VAL A 148 -9.05 -1.51 -21.64
N VAL A 149 -9.47 -0.24 -21.73
CA VAL A 149 -9.99 0.53 -20.59
C VAL A 149 -11.23 -0.08 -19.95
N ASP A 150 -12.07 -0.74 -20.73
CA ASP A 150 -13.37 -1.30 -20.35
C ASP A 150 -13.39 -2.84 -20.35
N SER A 151 -12.24 -3.48 -20.11
CA SER A 151 -12.19 -4.93 -20.01
C SER A 151 -13.04 -5.46 -18.86
N ASN A 152 -13.84 -6.48 -19.14
CA ASN A 152 -14.62 -7.18 -18.12
C ASN A 152 -13.90 -8.43 -17.57
N ASP A 153 -12.67 -8.74 -18.03
CA ASP A 153 -11.87 -9.82 -17.43
C ASP A 153 -11.25 -9.34 -16.10
N PRO A 154 -11.62 -9.89 -14.94
CA PRO A 154 -11.04 -9.47 -13.66
C PRO A 154 -9.55 -9.77 -13.55
N PHE A 155 -8.99 -10.68 -14.35
CA PHE A 155 -7.53 -10.89 -14.39
C PHE A 155 -6.79 -9.68 -14.97
N ASP A 156 -7.45 -8.84 -15.76
CA ASP A 156 -6.83 -7.63 -16.29
C ASP A 156 -6.52 -6.60 -15.20
N ALA A 157 -7.26 -6.61 -14.09
CA ALA A 157 -6.93 -5.79 -12.93
C ALA A 157 -5.61 -6.21 -12.27
N ALA A 158 -5.28 -7.51 -12.28
CA ALA A 158 -4.00 -8.01 -11.79
C ALA A 158 -2.86 -7.68 -12.78
N ARG A 159 -3.12 -7.84 -14.08
CA ARG A 159 -2.15 -7.49 -15.14
C ARG A 159 -1.82 -6.00 -15.13
N ALA A 160 -2.83 -5.14 -14.94
CA ALA A 160 -2.69 -3.68 -14.87
C ALA A 160 -1.91 -3.16 -13.65
N VAL A 161 -1.49 -4.05 -12.75
CA VAL A 161 -0.62 -3.74 -11.62
C VAL A 161 0.62 -4.63 -11.62
N GLU A 162 0.98 -5.20 -12.78
CA GLU A 162 2.19 -6.01 -12.99
C GLU A 162 2.20 -7.35 -12.24
N LEU A 163 1.06 -7.79 -11.74
CA LEU A 163 0.90 -9.13 -11.20
C LEU A 163 0.55 -10.11 -12.34
N CYS A 164 1.58 -10.47 -13.12
CA CYS A 164 1.44 -11.12 -14.42
C CYS A 164 1.23 -12.63 -14.38
N LYS A 165 1.91 -13.32 -13.45
CA LYS A 165 1.89 -14.79 -13.41
C LYS A 165 0.54 -15.33 -12.97
N ILE A 166 0.00 -16.27 -13.74
CA ILE A 166 -1.26 -16.97 -13.45
C ILE A 166 -0.96 -18.39 -13.02
N ALA A 167 -1.47 -18.78 -11.86
CA ALA A 167 -1.34 -20.14 -11.34
C ALA A 167 -2.61 -20.95 -11.62
N ALA A 168 -2.44 -22.20 -12.05
CA ALA A 168 -3.59 -23.10 -12.20
C ALA A 168 -4.17 -23.45 -10.82
N PRO A 169 -5.51 -23.52 -10.66
CA PRO A 169 -6.12 -23.95 -9.41
C PRO A 169 -5.60 -25.32 -8.95
N GLY A 170 -5.11 -25.40 -7.72
CA GLY A 170 -4.55 -26.62 -7.13
C GLY A 170 -3.12 -26.96 -7.59
N SER A 171 -2.48 -26.11 -8.39
CA SER A 171 -1.05 -26.23 -8.67
C SER A 171 -0.19 -25.75 -7.49
N THR A 172 1.07 -26.19 -7.45
CA THR A 172 2.07 -25.71 -6.49
C THR A 172 2.74 -24.42 -6.94
N ASP A 173 2.54 -24.01 -8.20
CA ASP A 173 3.09 -22.80 -8.79
C ASP A 173 2.47 -21.53 -8.19
N TRP A 174 3.23 -20.44 -8.16
CA TRP A 174 2.78 -19.16 -7.61
C TRP A 174 2.11 -18.28 -8.66
N GLY A 175 1.36 -17.27 -8.20
CA GLY A 175 0.67 -16.31 -9.05
C GLY A 175 -0.81 -16.19 -8.74
N VAL A 176 -1.53 -15.46 -9.60
CA VAL A 176 -2.98 -15.26 -9.46
C VAL A 176 -3.70 -16.56 -9.80
N VAL A 177 -4.37 -17.13 -8.80
CA VAL A 177 -5.14 -18.38 -8.92
C VAL A 177 -6.54 -18.09 -9.43
N SER A 178 -7.16 -17.01 -8.95
CA SER A 178 -8.46 -16.55 -9.43
C SER A 178 -8.63 -15.04 -9.25
N ALA A 179 -9.47 -14.44 -10.09
CA ALA A 179 -9.84 -13.04 -10.02
C ALA A 179 -11.36 -12.92 -10.19
N ASN A 180 -12.01 -12.11 -9.36
CA ASN A 180 -13.47 -11.94 -9.40
C ASN A 180 -13.85 -10.47 -9.21
N TRP A 181 -14.81 -10.01 -10.00
CA TRP A 181 -15.52 -8.78 -9.72
C TRP A 181 -16.49 -8.98 -8.56
N VAL A 182 -16.39 -8.12 -7.55
CA VAL A 182 -17.20 -8.17 -6.32
C VAL A 182 -17.62 -6.77 -5.90
N MET A 183 -18.51 -6.68 -4.93
CA MET A 183 -18.80 -5.43 -4.22
C MET A 183 -17.73 -5.20 -3.12
N ALA A 184 -17.66 -4.00 -2.56
CA ALA A 184 -16.66 -3.68 -1.53
C ALA A 184 -16.77 -4.59 -0.28
N ASP A 185 -17.98 -5.05 0.06
CA ASP A 185 -18.22 -6.03 1.13
C ASP A 185 -17.83 -7.47 0.78
N GLY A 186 -17.56 -7.76 -0.50
CA GLY A 186 -17.18 -9.10 -0.98
C GLY A 186 -18.35 -9.95 -1.43
N SER A 187 -19.56 -9.39 -1.40
CA SER A 187 -20.68 -10.02 -2.09
C SER A 187 -20.44 -10.02 -3.61
N PRO A 188 -21.06 -10.96 -4.34
CA PRO A 188 -20.95 -10.99 -5.81
C PRO A 188 -21.34 -9.66 -6.45
N ALA A 189 -20.67 -9.30 -7.55
CA ALA A 189 -21.04 -8.14 -8.34
C ALA A 189 -22.53 -8.13 -8.70
N THR A 190 -23.14 -6.94 -8.65
CA THR A 190 -24.53 -6.76 -9.10
C THR A 190 -24.63 -6.99 -10.61
N SER A 191 -25.83 -7.35 -11.09
CA SER A 191 -26.12 -7.45 -12.53
C SER A 191 -26.42 -6.11 -13.20
N ASP A 192 -26.24 -5.00 -12.47
CA ASP A 192 -26.43 -3.66 -13.01
C ASP A 192 -25.40 -3.37 -14.11
N ALA A 193 -25.85 -2.74 -15.19
CA ALA A 193 -25.00 -2.44 -16.34
C ALA A 193 -23.89 -1.43 -16.00
N ASP A 194 -24.12 -0.56 -15.02
CA ASP A 194 -23.16 0.48 -14.63
C ASP A 194 -22.11 -0.02 -13.63
N PHE A 195 -22.25 -1.24 -13.08
CA PHE A 195 -21.23 -1.83 -12.19
C PHE A 195 -19.84 -1.83 -12.84
N HIS A 196 -19.76 -2.25 -14.10
CA HIS A 196 -18.47 -2.32 -14.83
C HIS A 196 -17.94 -0.96 -15.28
N ARG A 197 -18.67 0.14 -15.05
CA ARG A 197 -18.10 1.49 -15.19
C ARG A 197 -17.23 1.86 -13.99
N GLY A 198 -17.43 1.24 -12.83
CA GLY A 198 -16.68 1.52 -11.61
C GLY A 198 -15.25 0.99 -11.56
N HIS A 199 -14.76 0.37 -12.64
CA HIS A 199 -13.38 -0.09 -12.74
C HIS A 199 -12.84 0.15 -14.16
N GLY A 200 -11.52 0.27 -14.34
CA GLY A 200 -10.90 0.34 -15.66
C GLY A 200 -9.38 0.23 -15.68
N ASN A 201 -8.81 -0.10 -16.84
CA ASN A 201 -7.35 -0.18 -17.07
C ASN A 201 -6.88 1.08 -17.80
N LEU A 202 -6.35 2.07 -17.08
CA LEU A 202 -6.12 3.41 -17.62
C LEU A 202 -4.67 3.60 -18.04
N SER A 203 -4.41 4.31 -19.14
CA SER A 203 -3.04 4.65 -19.57
C SER A 203 -2.42 5.84 -18.81
N GLY A 204 -3.09 6.29 -17.75
CA GLY A 204 -2.82 7.52 -17.02
C GLY A 204 -4.12 8.11 -16.48
N PHE A 205 -4.00 9.14 -15.64
CA PHE A 205 -5.14 9.84 -15.07
C PHE A 205 -4.91 11.35 -15.14
N GLY A 206 -5.45 11.98 -16.18
CA GLY A 206 -5.01 13.32 -16.59
C GLY A 206 -3.58 13.30 -17.18
N PRO A 207 -2.99 14.46 -17.47
CA PRO A 207 -1.70 14.56 -18.15
C PRO A 207 -0.50 14.45 -17.20
N ASN A 208 -0.71 14.43 -15.88
CA ASN A 208 0.35 14.53 -14.88
C ASN A 208 0.50 13.27 -14.01
N VAL A 209 -0.37 12.27 -14.17
CA VAL A 209 -0.33 11.02 -13.40
C VAL A 209 -0.25 9.88 -14.40
N THR A 210 0.94 9.31 -14.51
CA THR A 210 1.24 8.18 -15.38
C THR A 210 1.25 6.89 -14.58
N PRO A 211 1.12 5.72 -15.23
CA PRO A 211 1.43 4.44 -14.62
C PRO A 211 2.82 4.43 -13.95
N ARG A 212 2.92 3.71 -12.84
CA ARG A 212 4.10 3.52 -11.98
C ARG A 212 4.96 2.36 -12.44
N ALA A 213 4.34 1.36 -13.05
CA ALA A 213 5.00 0.36 -13.87
C ALA A 213 4.19 0.13 -15.17
N GLY A 214 4.76 -0.63 -16.10
CA GLY A 214 4.07 -0.97 -17.35
C GLY A 214 3.58 0.23 -18.16
N SER A 215 2.32 0.16 -18.60
CA SER A 215 1.63 1.12 -19.49
C SER A 215 0.20 1.43 -19.09
N LYS A 216 -0.31 0.79 -18.04
CA LYS A 216 -1.65 0.85 -17.50
C LYS A 216 -1.56 0.86 -15.99
N LEU A 217 -2.61 1.40 -15.39
CA LEU A 217 -2.90 1.29 -13.97
C LEU A 217 -4.34 0.81 -13.80
N PHE A 218 -4.65 0.18 -12.69
CA PHE A 218 -6.00 -0.23 -12.35
C PHE A 218 -6.74 0.90 -11.63
N ALA A 219 -7.87 1.36 -12.17
CA ALA A 219 -8.75 2.31 -11.50
C ALA A 219 -9.97 1.58 -10.91
N VAL A 220 -10.35 1.93 -9.69
CA VAL A 220 -11.59 1.49 -9.02
C VAL A 220 -12.29 2.70 -8.40
N SER A 221 -13.60 2.82 -8.60
CA SER A 221 -14.36 4.04 -8.27
C SER A 221 -15.78 3.74 -7.79
N SER A 222 -16.27 4.60 -6.89
CA SER A 222 -17.71 4.71 -6.59
C SER A 222 -18.50 5.27 -7.77
N GLY A 223 -17.89 6.05 -8.65
CA GLY A 223 -18.47 6.52 -9.92
C GLY A 223 -17.96 5.71 -11.10
N THR A 224 -17.38 6.41 -12.08
CA THR A 224 -16.69 5.77 -13.22
C THR A 224 -15.18 5.73 -12.99
N GLY A 225 -14.57 4.55 -13.07
CA GLY A 225 -13.11 4.35 -13.11
C GLY A 225 -12.53 4.75 -14.46
N ARG A 226 -12.69 6.02 -14.84
CA ARG A 226 -12.35 6.60 -16.16
C ARG A 226 -11.80 8.01 -15.97
N GLN A 227 -10.80 8.39 -16.75
CA GLN A 227 -10.46 9.81 -16.92
C GLN A 227 -11.34 10.45 -18.01
N PRO A 228 -11.45 11.80 -18.06
CA PRO A 228 -12.29 12.53 -19.02
C PRO A 228 -12.12 12.16 -20.49
N THR A 229 -10.94 11.68 -20.88
CA THR A 229 -10.64 11.29 -22.28
C THR A 229 -11.05 9.86 -22.62
N ASP A 230 -11.45 9.05 -21.64
CA ASP A 230 -11.76 7.64 -21.86
C ASP A 230 -13.21 7.44 -22.27
N VAL A 231 -13.45 6.36 -23.02
CA VAL A 231 -14.82 5.93 -23.34
C VAL A 231 -15.56 5.52 -22.06
N GLY A 232 -16.79 5.99 -21.92
CA GLY A 232 -17.63 5.68 -20.77
C GLY A 232 -17.39 6.55 -19.54
N TYR A 233 -16.56 7.59 -19.63
CA TYR A 233 -16.42 8.61 -18.59
C TYR A 233 -17.75 9.24 -18.20
N ALA A 234 -17.96 9.42 -16.90
CA ALA A 234 -18.92 10.34 -16.34
C ALA A 234 -18.24 11.22 -15.28
N SER A 235 -18.79 12.41 -15.04
CA SER A 235 -18.22 13.32 -14.05
C SER A 235 -18.35 12.75 -12.64
N PRO A 236 -17.29 12.79 -11.82
CA PRO A 236 -17.36 12.33 -10.42
C PRO A 236 -18.23 13.24 -9.52
N GLY A 237 -18.69 14.38 -10.04
CA GLY A 237 -19.57 15.30 -9.30
C GLY A 237 -21.07 14.98 -9.42
N GLY A 238 -21.46 13.75 -9.74
CA GLY A 238 -22.88 13.41 -9.82
C GLY A 238 -23.25 12.09 -10.51
N PHE A 239 -22.36 11.11 -10.64
CA PHE A 239 -22.68 9.85 -11.32
C PHE A 239 -23.09 8.74 -10.35
N ASP A 240 -24.40 8.64 -10.08
CA ASP A 240 -25.00 7.57 -9.26
C ASP A 240 -25.19 6.28 -10.08
N LYS A 241 -24.55 5.17 -9.67
CA LYS A 241 -24.76 3.84 -10.29
C LYS A 241 -26.06 3.17 -9.82
N GLY A 242 -26.73 3.74 -8.82
CA GLY A 242 -28.10 3.39 -8.45
C GLY A 242 -28.23 2.17 -7.54
N TYR A 243 -27.14 1.69 -6.94
CA TYR A 243 -27.18 0.48 -6.10
C TYR A 243 -26.47 0.67 -4.76
N SER A 244 -26.62 -0.33 -3.88
CA SER A 244 -26.02 -0.34 -2.54
C SER A 244 -25.37 -1.68 -2.25
N SER A 245 -24.41 -1.71 -1.33
CA SER A 245 -23.83 -2.93 -0.78
C SER A 245 -23.85 -2.92 0.75
N GLY A 246 -23.44 -4.02 1.37
CA GLY A 246 -23.01 -3.98 2.77
C GLY A 246 -21.70 -3.20 2.92
N HIS A 247 -21.29 -3.00 4.17
CA HIS A 247 -19.98 -2.49 4.50
C HIS A 247 -18.90 -3.58 4.34
N PRO A 248 -17.68 -3.21 3.91
CA PRO A 248 -16.51 -4.06 4.05
C PRO A 248 -16.32 -4.55 5.49
N GLN A 249 -15.63 -5.67 5.66
CA GLN A 249 -15.30 -6.17 6.99
C GLN A 249 -14.57 -5.09 7.81
N GLY A 250 -15.06 -4.83 9.04
CA GLY A 250 -14.55 -3.77 9.91
C GLY A 250 -15.12 -2.37 9.67
N PHE A 251 -15.98 -2.20 8.66
CA PHE A 251 -16.69 -0.96 8.38
C PHE A 251 -18.17 -1.05 8.81
N PRO A 252 -18.87 0.07 9.07
CA PRO A 252 -18.37 1.45 9.01
C PRO A 252 -17.31 1.71 10.09
N LYS A 253 -16.23 2.38 9.68
CA LYS A 253 -15.09 2.66 10.55
C LYS A 253 -14.97 4.15 10.77
N GLU A 254 -15.05 4.55 12.03
CA GLU A 254 -14.82 5.94 12.43
C GLU A 254 -13.38 6.33 12.07
N SER A 255 -13.22 7.49 11.44
CA SER A 255 -11.91 8.10 11.23
C SER A 255 -11.48 8.75 12.55
N PRO A 256 -10.34 8.37 13.17
CA PRO A 256 -9.81 9.06 14.35
C PRO A 256 -9.70 10.58 14.22
N ALA A 257 -9.51 11.08 12.99
CA ALA A 257 -9.48 12.50 12.69
C ALA A 257 -10.87 13.19 12.74
N CYS A 258 -11.97 12.44 12.84
CA CYS A 258 -13.34 12.93 12.90
C CYS A 258 -14.17 12.20 13.98
N PRO A 259 -13.87 12.45 15.28
CA PRO A 259 -14.53 11.73 16.36
C PRO A 259 -16.06 11.90 16.36
N GLY A 260 -16.79 10.81 16.60
CA GLY A 260 -18.25 10.76 16.64
C GLY A 260 -18.94 10.78 15.27
N THR A 261 -18.17 10.69 14.17
CA THR A 261 -18.71 10.64 12.81
C THR A 261 -18.70 9.20 12.30
N LEU A 262 -19.88 8.66 11.99
CA LEU A 262 -20.03 7.40 11.28
C LEU A 262 -20.56 7.66 9.89
N THR A 263 -20.04 6.90 8.93
CA THR A 263 -20.41 6.97 7.54
C THR A 263 -21.70 6.19 7.26
N GLY A 264 -22.42 6.64 6.22
CA GLY A 264 -23.70 6.08 5.79
C GLY A 264 -23.56 4.73 5.09
N THR A 265 -24.70 4.23 4.58
CA THR A 265 -24.75 2.96 3.85
C THR A 265 -23.91 3.04 2.56
N PRO A 266 -23.07 2.04 2.25
CA PRO A 266 -22.30 2.01 1.03
C PRO A 266 -23.19 2.01 -0.21
N ARG A 267 -22.88 2.92 -1.11
CA ARG A 267 -23.49 3.12 -2.42
C ARG A 267 -22.45 2.83 -3.48
N ASP A 268 -22.94 2.30 -4.60
CA ASP A 268 -22.17 2.27 -5.84
C ASP A 268 -20.80 1.60 -5.72
N ALA A 269 -20.71 0.60 -4.84
CA ALA A 269 -19.46 -0.12 -4.60
C ALA A 269 -19.00 -0.88 -5.85
N THR A 270 -17.71 -0.80 -6.15
CA THR A 270 -17.04 -1.66 -7.14
C THR A 270 -15.73 -2.14 -6.55
N ALA A 271 -15.42 -3.42 -6.74
CA ALA A 271 -14.18 -4.02 -6.26
C ALA A 271 -13.73 -5.19 -7.14
N VAL A 272 -12.43 -5.47 -7.10
CA VAL A 272 -11.84 -6.72 -7.59
C VAL A 272 -11.27 -7.48 -6.41
N GLU A 273 -11.48 -8.80 -6.38
CA GLU A 273 -10.87 -9.72 -5.43
C GLU A 273 -9.97 -10.71 -6.18
N LEU A 274 -8.69 -10.74 -5.80
CA LEU A 274 -7.68 -11.64 -6.33
C LEU A 274 -7.34 -12.68 -5.28
N GLU A 275 -7.37 -13.96 -5.64
CA GLU A 275 -6.77 -15.05 -4.87
C GLU A 275 -5.40 -15.36 -5.47
N ILE A 276 -4.36 -15.28 -4.65
CA ILE A 276 -2.96 -15.31 -5.09
C ILE A 276 -2.22 -16.36 -4.26
N ARG A 277 -1.44 -17.21 -4.92
CA ARG A 277 -0.46 -18.08 -4.27
C ARG A 277 0.87 -17.35 -4.21
N VAL A 278 1.40 -17.17 -3.01
CA VAL A 278 2.61 -16.42 -2.71
C VAL A 278 3.84 -17.20 -3.19
N PRO A 279 4.83 -16.57 -3.85
CA PRO A 279 6.11 -17.19 -4.21
C PRO A 279 6.84 -17.79 -3.00
N GLN A 280 7.72 -18.77 -3.22
CA GLN A 280 8.42 -19.49 -2.13
C GLN A 280 9.50 -18.66 -1.43
N ASN A 281 10.01 -17.61 -2.09
CA ASN A 281 10.98 -16.69 -1.50
C ASN A 281 10.37 -15.34 -1.06
N ALA A 282 9.05 -15.14 -1.21
CA ALA A 282 8.38 -13.88 -0.88
C ALA A 282 7.80 -13.85 0.55
N ASN A 283 8.29 -12.92 1.37
CA ASN A 283 7.87 -12.70 2.76
C ASN A 283 6.86 -11.54 2.92
N GLY A 284 6.52 -10.87 1.82
CA GLY A 284 5.58 -9.76 1.79
C GLY A 284 5.29 -9.33 0.36
N PHE A 285 4.45 -8.30 0.25
CA PHE A 285 4.19 -7.60 -1.00
C PHE A 285 3.93 -6.12 -0.73
N SER A 286 4.02 -5.32 -1.78
CA SER A 286 3.57 -3.93 -1.81
C SER A 286 2.82 -3.61 -3.11
N PHE A 287 2.04 -2.55 -3.07
CA PHE A 287 1.45 -1.93 -4.25
C PHE A 287 1.42 -0.41 -4.05
N ASP A 288 1.51 0.32 -5.15
CA ASP A 288 1.34 1.77 -5.17
C ASP A 288 -0.14 2.08 -5.41
N PHE A 289 -0.66 3.13 -4.78
CA PHE A 289 -2.00 3.61 -5.05
C PHE A 289 -2.13 5.13 -4.90
N TYR A 290 -3.14 5.70 -5.54
CA TYR A 290 -3.49 7.11 -5.46
C TYR A 290 -4.99 7.22 -5.26
N PHE A 291 -5.45 7.98 -4.27
CA PHE A 291 -6.87 8.24 -4.03
C PHE A 291 -7.28 9.68 -4.35
N TYR A 292 -8.37 9.85 -5.10
CA TYR A 292 -9.07 11.11 -5.40
C TYR A 292 -10.46 11.10 -4.80
N THR A 293 -10.94 12.27 -4.37
CA THR A 293 -12.29 12.38 -3.80
C THR A 293 -12.94 13.70 -4.12
N TYR A 294 -14.23 13.66 -4.46
CA TYR A 294 -15.07 14.83 -4.70
C TYR A 294 -15.69 15.39 -3.40
N GLU A 295 -15.51 14.69 -2.27
CA GLU A 295 -15.99 15.13 -0.95
C GLU A 295 -15.23 16.36 -0.42
N TRP A 296 -13.98 16.55 -0.84
CA TRP A 296 -13.16 17.70 -0.41
C TRP A 296 -13.54 18.96 -1.19
N PRO A 297 -13.64 20.15 -0.56
CA PRO A 297 -13.37 20.45 0.85
C PRO A 297 -14.61 20.40 1.76
N VAL A 298 -15.79 20.17 1.19
CA VAL A 298 -17.08 20.50 1.83
C VAL A 298 -17.51 19.46 2.84
N PHE A 299 -17.32 18.18 2.52
CA PHE A 299 -17.94 17.06 3.23
C PHE A 299 -17.02 16.36 4.23
N MET A 300 -15.85 16.93 4.53
CA MET A 300 -14.97 16.45 5.58
C MET A 300 -15.69 16.22 6.92
N CYS A 301 -15.37 15.12 7.60
CA CYS A 301 -16.04 14.70 8.83
C CYS A 301 -17.57 14.65 8.71
N SER A 302 -18.07 14.01 7.65
CA SER A 302 -19.51 13.84 7.42
C SER A 302 -19.87 12.37 7.20
N GLN A 303 -21.16 12.07 7.19
CA GLN A 303 -21.66 10.74 6.86
C GLN A 303 -21.47 10.37 5.38
N TYR A 304 -21.03 11.33 4.54
CA TYR A 304 -20.90 11.16 3.09
C TYR A 304 -19.51 10.67 2.66
N ASN A 305 -18.59 10.46 3.60
CA ASN A 305 -17.19 10.20 3.27
C ASN A 305 -17.00 8.85 2.59
N ASP A 306 -16.67 8.90 1.30
CA ASP A 306 -16.25 7.77 0.47
C ASP A 306 -14.96 7.11 0.96
N PHE A 307 -14.80 5.84 0.59
CA PHE A 307 -13.60 5.10 0.94
C PHE A 307 -13.01 4.32 -0.21
N PHE A 308 -11.68 4.24 -0.21
CA PHE A 308 -10.94 3.13 -0.79
C PHE A 308 -10.58 2.12 0.30
N VAL A 309 -10.74 0.83 0.00
CA VAL A 309 -10.38 -0.27 0.89
C VAL A 309 -9.45 -1.25 0.19
N ALA A 310 -8.46 -1.73 0.94
CA ALA A 310 -7.59 -2.83 0.54
C ALA A 310 -7.70 -3.92 1.61
N ILE A 311 -8.57 -4.91 1.41
CA ILE A 311 -8.87 -5.95 2.39
C ILE A 311 -8.02 -7.19 2.10
N LEU A 312 -7.16 -7.58 3.03
CA LEU A 312 -6.31 -8.76 2.97
C LEU A 312 -6.86 -9.90 3.81
N SER A 313 -6.87 -11.11 3.24
CA SER A 313 -7.19 -12.37 3.91
C SER A 313 -6.09 -13.40 3.64
N PRO A 314 -5.61 -14.18 4.64
CA PRO A 314 -5.90 -14.05 6.06
C PRO A 314 -5.55 -12.66 6.63
N ILE A 315 -6.22 -12.26 7.71
CA ILE A 315 -5.97 -10.96 8.34
C ILE A 315 -4.53 -10.94 8.86
N PRO A 316 -3.68 -10.00 8.40
CA PRO A 316 -2.29 -9.95 8.84
C PRO A 316 -2.19 -9.54 10.31
N MET A 317 -1.11 -9.98 10.97
CA MET A 317 -0.86 -9.65 12.38
C MET A 317 -0.85 -8.13 12.59
N GLY A 318 -1.53 -7.67 13.65
CA GLY A 318 -1.66 -6.26 13.97
C GLY A 318 -2.82 -5.54 13.29
N GLN A 319 -3.55 -6.20 12.38
CA GLN A 319 -4.78 -5.65 11.79
C GLN A 319 -6.04 -6.23 12.43
N PRO A 320 -7.06 -5.40 12.74
CA PRO A 320 -8.30 -5.86 13.35
C PRO A 320 -9.33 -6.37 12.33
N ASP A 321 -9.26 -5.90 11.09
CA ASP A 321 -10.33 -6.03 10.09
C ASP A 321 -9.86 -6.42 8.69
N GLY A 322 -8.55 -6.59 8.50
CA GLY A 322 -7.94 -6.92 7.23
C GLY A 322 -7.68 -5.72 6.32
N ASN A 323 -8.12 -4.51 6.65
CA ASN A 323 -7.80 -3.34 5.85
C ASN A 323 -6.33 -2.94 6.03
N ILE A 324 -5.53 -2.99 4.97
CA ILE A 324 -4.08 -2.73 5.01
C ILE A 324 -3.70 -1.31 4.56
N SER A 325 -4.65 -0.51 4.07
CA SER A 325 -4.41 0.88 3.66
C SER A 325 -5.06 1.89 4.61
N PHE A 326 -4.24 2.65 5.33
CA PHE A 326 -4.64 3.63 6.34
C PHE A 326 -3.48 4.60 6.60
N ASP A 327 -3.75 5.82 7.10
CA ASP A 327 -2.67 6.73 7.48
C ASP A 327 -1.98 6.40 8.81
N MET A 328 -0.90 7.11 9.12
CA MET A 328 -0.14 6.92 10.36
C MET A 328 -0.97 7.18 11.65
N GLN A 329 -2.17 7.74 11.56
CA GLN A 329 -3.09 7.93 12.69
C GLN A 329 -4.20 6.86 12.72
N GLY A 330 -4.18 5.89 11.79
CA GLY A 330 -5.17 4.83 11.67
C GLY A 330 -6.46 5.26 10.96
N ASN A 331 -6.49 6.42 10.29
CA ASN A 331 -7.63 6.78 9.45
C ASN A 331 -7.64 5.89 8.20
N PRO A 332 -8.79 5.29 7.84
CA PRO A 332 -8.95 4.66 6.54
C PRO A 332 -8.70 5.66 5.40
N ILE A 333 -8.49 5.16 4.18
CA ILE A 333 -8.35 6.02 3.01
C ILE A 333 -9.72 6.61 2.65
N SER A 334 -9.90 7.89 2.97
CA SER A 334 -11.07 8.72 2.66
C SER A 334 -10.65 10.20 2.64
N VAL A 335 -11.60 11.10 2.43
CA VAL A 335 -11.38 12.56 2.51
C VAL A 335 -10.77 13.02 3.85
N ASN A 336 -10.91 12.25 4.93
CA ASN A 336 -10.40 12.61 6.25
C ASN A 336 -8.95 12.22 6.49
N ASN A 337 -8.31 11.57 5.51
CA ASN A 337 -6.99 11.01 5.64
C ASN A 337 -5.91 12.11 5.66
N ALA A 338 -4.86 11.91 6.47
CA ALA A 338 -3.74 12.84 6.59
C ALA A 338 -2.91 12.98 5.30
N PHE A 339 -3.09 12.08 4.33
CA PHE A 339 -2.39 12.11 3.06
C PHE A 339 -3.02 13.03 2.00
N MET A 340 -4.10 13.77 2.28
CA MET A 340 -4.67 14.75 1.34
C MET A 340 -3.70 15.91 1.05
N ASN A 341 -2.77 15.66 0.12
CA ASN A 341 -1.62 16.53 -0.17
C ASN A 341 -1.71 17.22 -1.53
N VAL A 342 -2.52 16.68 -2.46
CA VAL A 342 -2.82 17.29 -3.75
C VAL A 342 -4.15 18.03 -3.61
N CYS A 343 -4.07 19.34 -3.35
CA CYS A 343 -5.24 20.19 -3.13
C CYS A 343 -4.91 21.66 -3.40
N GLY A 344 -5.94 22.50 -3.45
CA GLY A 344 -5.78 23.94 -3.60
C GLY A 344 -7.04 24.71 -3.20
N CYS A 345 -6.89 26.01 -2.95
CA CYS A 345 -8.00 26.85 -2.53
C CYS A 345 -7.80 28.29 -2.99
N SER A 346 -8.91 29.03 -3.06
CA SER A 346 -8.88 30.47 -3.34
C SER A 346 -8.04 31.20 -2.29
N GLY A 347 -7.00 31.90 -2.75
CA GLY A 347 -6.03 32.59 -1.87
C GLY A 347 -4.72 31.81 -1.65
N GLY A 348 -4.63 30.57 -2.15
CA GLY A 348 -3.47 29.70 -2.03
C GLY A 348 -3.40 28.94 -0.69
N PRO A 349 -2.60 27.86 -0.61
CA PRO A 349 -2.40 27.12 0.63
C PRO A 349 -1.76 27.98 1.75
N PRO A 350 -2.00 27.65 3.03
CA PRO A 350 -2.75 26.48 3.50
C PRO A 350 -4.27 26.65 3.37
N CYS A 351 -4.95 25.58 2.99
CA CYS A 351 -6.40 25.53 2.78
C CYS A 351 -7.13 25.11 4.05
N LEU A 352 -8.33 25.66 4.26
CA LEU A 352 -9.20 25.30 5.39
C LEU A 352 -10.35 24.42 4.88
N ALA A 353 -10.43 23.20 5.38
CA ALA A 353 -11.50 22.25 5.05
C ALA A 353 -11.85 21.42 6.30
N GLY A 354 -13.13 21.22 6.59
CA GLY A 354 -13.56 20.47 7.79
C GLY A 354 -13.02 20.99 9.12
N GLY A 355 -12.71 22.29 9.23
CA GLY A 355 -12.06 22.88 10.42
C GLY A 355 -10.57 22.51 10.58
N LYS A 356 -9.97 21.88 9.58
CA LYS A 356 -8.55 21.47 9.53
C LYS A 356 -7.78 22.27 8.49
N THR A 357 -6.49 22.42 8.74
CA THR A 357 -5.56 23.16 7.87
C THR A 357 -4.77 22.18 7.01
N PHE A 358 -4.84 22.34 5.70
CA PHE A 358 -4.12 21.54 4.70
C PHE A 358 -3.03 22.36 4.05
N THR A 359 -1.78 21.91 4.11
CA THR A 359 -0.66 22.63 3.50
C THR A 359 -0.59 22.44 1.98
N CYS A 360 -1.30 21.44 1.43
CA CYS A 360 -1.34 21.07 0.02
C CYS A 360 0.05 21.08 -0.64
N PRO A 361 1.03 20.33 -0.10
CA PRO A 361 2.43 20.42 -0.52
C PRO A 361 2.67 20.00 -1.97
N LEU A 362 1.75 19.22 -2.56
CA LEU A 362 1.83 18.76 -3.95
C LEU A 362 1.03 19.65 -4.93
N GLY A 363 0.36 20.70 -4.42
CA GLY A 363 -0.41 21.64 -5.23
C GLY A 363 -1.59 20.97 -5.94
N THR A 364 -1.95 21.46 -7.14
CA THR A 364 -3.13 21.02 -7.89
C THR A 364 -2.82 20.41 -9.26
N MET A 365 -1.54 20.27 -9.62
CA MET A 365 -1.15 19.85 -10.96
C MET A 365 -1.70 18.45 -11.30
N GLU A 366 -1.67 17.53 -10.34
CA GLU A 366 -2.19 16.17 -10.50
C GLU A 366 -3.73 16.07 -10.49
N LEU A 367 -4.46 17.19 -10.32
CA LEU A 367 -5.92 17.25 -10.49
C LEU A 367 -6.33 17.66 -11.91
N ILE A 368 -5.42 18.21 -12.71
CA ILE A 368 -5.77 18.73 -14.04
C ILE A 368 -6.14 17.57 -14.96
N GLY A 369 -7.29 17.65 -15.63
CA GLY A 369 -7.71 16.67 -16.62
C GLY A 369 -8.11 15.33 -16.03
N THR A 370 -8.38 15.25 -14.72
CA THR A 370 -8.83 14.03 -14.04
C THR A 370 -10.33 13.99 -13.80
N GLY A 371 -11.02 15.13 -13.90
CA GLY A 371 -12.39 15.30 -13.44
C GLY A 371 -12.52 15.69 -11.97
N PHE A 372 -11.41 15.69 -11.21
CA PHE A 372 -11.32 16.11 -9.81
C PHE A 372 -10.72 17.51 -9.65
N GLU A 373 -10.81 18.35 -10.68
CA GLU A 373 -10.39 19.75 -10.60
C GLU A 373 -11.09 20.47 -9.44
N ASP A 374 -10.36 21.32 -8.71
CA ASP A 374 -10.82 22.04 -7.51
C ASP A 374 -11.19 21.16 -6.29
N HIS A 375 -10.90 19.86 -6.33
CA HIS A 375 -11.09 18.91 -5.23
C HIS A 375 -9.73 18.48 -4.63
N ALA A 376 -9.60 17.22 -4.20
CA ALA A 376 -8.36 16.74 -3.58
C ALA A 376 -7.99 15.30 -3.95
N GLY A 377 -6.71 14.98 -3.72
CA GLY A 377 -6.17 13.65 -3.76
C GLY A 377 -4.95 13.44 -2.87
N THR A 378 -4.48 12.20 -2.77
CA THR A 378 -3.39 11.81 -1.86
C THR A 378 -1.99 12.13 -2.37
N GLY A 379 -1.79 12.16 -3.70
CA GLY A 379 -0.49 11.79 -4.27
C GLY A 379 -0.29 10.26 -4.23
N TRP A 380 0.81 9.78 -4.80
CA TRP A 380 1.13 8.35 -4.74
C TRP A 380 1.51 7.91 -3.32
N LEU A 381 0.89 6.81 -2.88
CA LEU A 381 1.11 6.13 -1.62
C LEU A 381 1.55 4.69 -1.91
N LYS A 382 2.38 4.12 -1.05
CA LYS A 382 2.73 2.70 -1.07
C LYS A 382 2.08 2.02 0.12
N THR A 383 1.30 0.97 -0.12
CA THR A 383 0.86 0.02 0.92
C THR A 383 1.70 -1.24 0.82
N GLN A 384 2.07 -1.81 1.97
CA GLN A 384 2.75 -3.10 2.06
C GLN A 384 2.14 -3.97 3.15
N ALA A 385 2.27 -5.29 3.04
CA ALA A 385 1.81 -6.25 4.03
C ALA A 385 2.64 -7.55 4.01
N PRO A 386 2.75 -8.26 5.15
CA PRO A 386 3.40 -9.56 5.20
C PRO A 386 2.60 -10.61 4.44
N ALA A 387 3.32 -11.57 3.86
CA ALA A 387 2.77 -12.76 3.24
C ALA A 387 3.65 -13.96 3.60
N THR A 388 3.03 -15.10 3.87
CA THR A 388 3.79 -16.33 4.15
C THR A 388 4.15 -17.00 2.83
N PRO A 389 5.43 -17.35 2.58
CA PRO A 389 5.81 -18.05 1.37
C PRO A 389 5.00 -19.32 1.12
N GLY A 390 4.66 -19.58 -0.15
CA GLY A 390 3.86 -20.73 -0.58
C GLY A 390 2.41 -20.77 -0.08
N SER A 391 1.97 -19.79 0.72
CA SER A 391 0.60 -19.69 1.22
C SER A 391 -0.35 -19.07 0.18
N THR A 392 -1.65 -19.09 0.47
CA THR A 392 -2.66 -18.41 -0.34
C THR A 392 -3.17 -17.17 0.40
N ILE A 393 -3.15 -16.03 -0.29
CA ILE A 393 -3.75 -14.79 0.17
C ILE A 393 -4.90 -14.38 -0.76
N ARG A 394 -5.83 -13.58 -0.23
CA ARG A 394 -6.81 -12.84 -1.02
C ARG A 394 -6.66 -11.36 -0.75
N ILE A 395 -6.55 -10.57 -1.80
CA ILE A 395 -6.58 -9.11 -1.70
C ILE A 395 -7.79 -8.58 -2.46
N ARG A 396 -8.52 -7.68 -1.82
CA ARG A 396 -9.65 -6.98 -2.44
C ARG A 396 -9.39 -5.48 -2.44
N TRP A 397 -9.32 -4.90 -3.62
CA TRP A 397 -9.33 -3.45 -3.82
C TRP A 397 -10.72 -3.00 -4.19
N GLY A 398 -11.27 -2.07 -3.42
CA GLY A 398 -12.63 -1.58 -3.64
C GLY A 398 -12.78 -0.10 -3.32
N ALA A 399 -13.72 0.54 -4.01
CA ALA A 399 -14.17 1.88 -3.71
C ALA A 399 -15.70 1.89 -3.56
N TYR A 400 -16.22 2.74 -2.69
CA TYR A 400 -17.66 2.94 -2.50
C TYR A 400 -17.96 4.35 -2.03
N ASP A 401 -19.13 4.85 -2.45
CA ASP A 401 -19.70 6.10 -1.96
C ASP A 401 -20.39 5.83 -0.62
N SER A 402 -20.35 6.80 0.27
CA SER A 402 -21.07 6.68 1.53
C SER A 402 -22.37 7.48 1.53
N GLY A 403 -23.51 6.79 1.56
CA GLY A 403 -24.79 7.36 1.96
C GLY A 403 -25.68 7.86 0.84
N ASP A 404 -25.18 8.59 -0.18
CA ASP A 404 -26.05 9.20 -1.21
C ASP A 404 -25.80 8.74 -2.65
N GLY A 405 -24.59 8.31 -3.01
CA GLY A 405 -24.22 7.83 -4.35
C GLY A 405 -23.94 8.96 -5.34
N VAL A 406 -23.59 10.17 -4.88
CA VAL A 406 -23.55 11.35 -5.75
C VAL A 406 -22.14 11.86 -5.99
N LEU A 407 -21.29 11.89 -4.97
CA LEU A 407 -19.96 12.50 -5.05
C LEU A 407 -18.90 11.42 -5.02
N ASP A 408 -18.37 11.13 -6.19
CA ASP A 408 -17.55 9.95 -6.38
C ASP A 408 -16.11 10.14 -5.90
N SER A 409 -15.48 9.00 -5.65
CA SER A 409 -14.06 8.88 -5.36
C SER A 409 -13.46 7.79 -6.23
N THR A 410 -12.19 7.94 -6.56
CA THR A 410 -11.45 7.00 -7.42
C THR A 410 -10.12 6.68 -6.79
N ALA A 411 -9.80 5.39 -6.69
CA ALA A 411 -8.48 4.91 -6.39
C ALA A 411 -7.82 4.37 -7.66
N LEU A 412 -6.56 4.72 -7.87
CA LEU A 412 -5.66 4.11 -8.83
C LEU A 412 -4.76 3.14 -8.06
N VAL A 413 -4.52 1.95 -8.58
CA VAL A 413 -3.63 0.91 -8.02
C VAL A 413 -2.67 0.47 -9.11
N ASP A 414 -1.41 0.26 -8.77
CA ASP A 414 -0.32 0.04 -9.73
C ASP A 414 0.89 -0.62 -9.03
N ASN A 415 1.85 -1.12 -9.80
CA ASN A 415 3.19 -1.48 -9.35
C ASN A 415 3.19 -2.47 -8.16
N TRP A 416 2.52 -3.61 -8.35
CA TRP A 416 2.64 -4.73 -7.42
C TRP A 416 4.08 -5.22 -7.40
N ALA A 417 4.65 -5.36 -6.21
CA ALA A 417 5.98 -5.91 -6.02
C ALA A 417 6.00 -6.91 -4.86
N TRP A 418 6.60 -8.08 -5.10
CA TRP A 418 6.91 -9.03 -4.04
C TRP A 418 8.09 -8.53 -3.20
N ILE A 419 8.10 -8.87 -1.92
CA ILE A 419 9.16 -8.51 -0.99
C ILE A 419 9.81 -9.79 -0.49
N ALA A 420 11.04 -10.06 -0.94
CA ALA A 420 11.82 -11.21 -0.49
C ALA A 420 12.32 -11.03 0.95
N GLU A 421 12.58 -9.80 1.38
CA GLU A 421 13.09 -9.51 2.73
C GLU A 421 12.05 -9.85 3.82
N ALA A 422 12.49 -10.58 4.84
CA ALA A 422 11.68 -10.91 6.00
C ALA A 422 11.38 -9.67 6.87
N GLY A 423 10.34 -9.75 7.70
CA GLY A 423 10.00 -8.68 8.64
C GLY A 423 9.12 -7.56 8.07
N THR A 424 8.56 -7.76 6.88
CA THR A 424 7.52 -6.87 6.34
C THR A 424 6.38 -6.72 7.34
N THR A 425 5.98 -5.48 7.63
CA THR A 425 4.82 -5.16 8.46
C THR A 425 3.81 -4.36 7.65
N VAL A 426 2.54 -4.41 8.09
CA VAL A 426 1.48 -3.63 7.43
C VAL A 426 1.73 -2.15 7.62
N GLY A 427 1.70 -1.39 6.52
CA GLY A 427 1.86 0.06 6.57
C GLY A 427 1.52 0.73 5.26
N THR A 428 1.22 2.02 5.34
CA THR A 428 1.05 2.89 4.17
C THR A 428 1.85 4.17 4.37
N ALA A 429 2.60 4.56 3.35
CA ALA A 429 3.42 5.76 3.39
C ALA A 429 3.35 6.52 2.05
N PRO A 430 3.52 7.85 2.06
CA PRO A 430 3.69 8.61 0.83
C PRO A 430 4.95 8.16 0.08
N ILE A 431 4.83 8.06 -1.24
CA ILE A 431 5.98 7.91 -2.12
C ILE A 431 6.49 9.32 -2.41
N PRO A 432 7.75 9.64 -2.08
CA PRO A 432 8.32 10.94 -2.43
C PRO A 432 8.23 11.16 -3.94
N PRO A 433 7.92 12.39 -4.41
CA PRO A 433 8.05 12.71 -5.82
C PRO A 433 9.47 12.34 -6.27
N GLU A 434 9.61 11.70 -7.43
CA GLU A 434 10.94 11.48 -7.99
C GLU A 434 11.63 12.82 -8.15
N ASP A 435 12.87 12.93 -7.66
CA ASP A 435 13.70 14.10 -7.92
C ASP A 435 13.76 14.30 -9.44
N PRO A 436 13.51 15.52 -9.95
CA PRO A 436 13.60 15.77 -11.39
C PRO A 436 15.02 15.42 -11.87
N LYS A 437 15.13 14.31 -12.61
CA LYS A 437 16.37 13.84 -13.24
C LYS A 437 16.89 14.82 -14.29
#